data_AF-A0A0B0HBM6-F1
#
_entry.id   AF-A0A0B0HBM6-F1
#
_cell.length_a   1.000
_cell.length_b   1.000
_cell.length_c   1.000
_cell.angle_alpha   90.00
_cell.angle_beta   90.00
_cell.angle_gamma   90.00
#
_symmetry.space_group_name_H-M   'P 1'
#
loop_
_entity.id
_entity.type
_entity.pdbx_description
1 polymer ?
#
loop_
_entity_poly.entity_id
_entity_poly.type
_entity_poly.pdbx_seq_one_letter_code
_entity_poly.pdbx_strand_id
1 'polypeptide(L)' 'MINPTGGAFKDIVRAAEKCTAGCLHPGTPFNPDEPGLEKLVQRAAKYQ' A
#
# COMPACT_ATOMS: atom_id res chain seq x y z
N MET A 1 -22.59 0.50 5.82
CA MET A 1 -21.75 -0.67 5.55
C MET A 1 -20.33 -0.18 5.50
N ILE A 2 -19.55 -0.41 6.56
CA ILE A 2 -18.13 -0.04 6.62
C ILE A 2 -17.40 -1.12 5.82
N ASN A 3 -16.70 -0.76 4.73
CA ASN A 3 -15.91 -1.76 3.99
C ASN A 3 -14.77 -2.23 4.92
N PRO A 4 -14.74 -3.52 5.32
CA PRO A 4 -13.72 -4.06 6.22
C PRO A 4 -12.38 -4.28 5.52
N THR A 5 -12.38 -4.19 4.19
CA THR A 5 -11.19 -4.04 3.39
C THR A 5 -10.73 -2.59 3.55
N GLY A 6 -9.72 -2.38 4.41
CA GLY A 6 -8.98 -1.12 4.43
C GLY A 6 -8.64 -0.69 3.00
N GLY A 7 -8.69 0.62 2.74
CA GLY A 7 -8.65 1.21 1.39
C GLY A 7 -7.59 0.62 0.44
N ALA A 8 -7.75 0.89 -0.86
CA ALA A 8 -6.93 0.30 -1.92
C ALA A 8 -5.44 0.32 -1.57
N PHE A 9 -4.68 -0.68 -2.03
CA PHE A 9 -3.24 -0.77 -1.73
C PHE A 9 -2.49 0.51 -2.13
N LYS A 10 -3.00 1.24 -3.13
CA LYS A 10 -2.56 2.58 -3.52
C LYS A 10 -2.55 3.59 -2.38
N ASP A 11 -3.55 3.58 -1.50
CA ASP A 11 -3.64 4.49 -0.35
C ASP A 11 -2.61 4.15 0.72
N ILE A 12 -2.34 2.86 0.96
CA ILE A 12 -1.28 2.43 1.88
C ILE A 12 0.10 2.81 1.34
N VAL A 13 0.38 2.56 0.06
CA VAL A 13 1.64 2.96 -0.57
C VAL A 13 1.81 4.47 -0.55
N ARG A 14 0.75 5.25 -0.84
CA ARG A 14 0.77 6.70 -0.75
C ARG A 14 1.01 7.21 0.67
N ALA A 15 0.41 6.55 1.66
CA ALA A 15 0.63 6.88 3.07
C ALA A 15 2.07 6.59 3.48
N ALA A 16 2.68 5.53 2.96
CA ALA A 16 4.08 5.19 3.22
C ALA A 16 5.04 6.20 2.60
N GLU A 17 4.78 6.60 1.35
CA GLU A 17 5.55 7.66 0.70
C GLU A 17 5.44 9.01 1.42
N LYS A 18 4.31 9.27 2.09
CA LYS A 18 4.10 10.49 2.88
C LYS A 18 4.63 10.37 4.31
N CYS A 19 4.93 9.17 4.78
CA CYS A 19 5.38 8.93 6.14
C CYS A 19 6.86 9.34 6.28
N THR A 20 7.11 10.57 6.73
CA THR A 20 8.46 11.08 6.99
C THR A 20 9.23 10.23 8.01
N ALA A 21 8.50 9.53 8.90
CA ALA A 21 9.08 8.63 9.88
C ALA A 21 9.54 7.27 9.27
N GLY A 22 9.13 6.94 8.05
CA GLY A 22 9.46 5.67 7.41
C GLY A 22 8.86 4.43 8.09
N CYS A 23 8.03 4.59 9.13
CA CYS A 23 7.49 3.46 9.90
C CYS A 23 6.40 2.67 9.15
N LEU A 24 5.81 3.27 8.12
CA LEU A 24 4.77 2.61 7.35
C LEU A 24 5.42 1.79 6.24
N HIS A 25 5.67 0.52 6.51
CA HIS A 25 6.12 -0.43 5.52
C HIS A 25 4.91 -1.09 4.86
N PRO A 26 4.58 -0.78 3.59
CA PRO A 26 3.50 -1.45 2.88
C PRO A 26 3.99 -2.85 2.56
N GLY A 27 3.58 -3.82 3.36
CA GLY A 27 3.89 -5.22 3.11
C GLY A 27 2.97 -5.79 2.03
N THR A 28 2.04 -6.63 2.46
CA THR A 28 1.25 -7.44 1.54
C THR A 28 0.00 -6.68 1.07
N PRO A 29 -0.24 -6.55 -0.25
CA PRO A 29 -1.46 -5.97 -0.76
C PRO A 29 -2.67 -6.79 -0.32
N PHE A 30 -3.67 -6.09 0.24
CA PHE A 30 -4.90 -6.73 0.69
C PHE A 30 -5.79 -7.21 -0.47
N ASN A 31 -5.69 -6.53 -1.62
CA ASN A 31 -6.45 -6.84 -2.82
C ASN A 31 -5.49 -7.10 -3.99
N PRO A 32 -5.11 -8.37 -4.27
CA PRO A 32 -4.18 -8.70 -5.34
C PRO A 32 -4.75 -8.45 -6.76
N ASP A 33 -6.06 -8.22 -6.88
CA ASP A 33 -6.77 -7.97 -8.13
C ASP A 33 -6.81 -6.48 -8.55
N GLU A 34 -6.16 -5.59 -7.79
CA GLU A 34 -6.13 -4.15 -8.13
C GLU A 34 -5.27 -3.88 -9.38
N PRO A 35 -5.79 -3.14 -10.38
CA PRO A 35 -5.02 -2.81 -11.58
C PRO A 35 -3.80 -1.95 -11.22
N GLY A 36 -2.61 -2.47 -11.56
CA GLY A 36 -1.34 -1.80 -11.25
C GLY A 36 -0.72 -2.20 -9.91
N LEU A 37 -1.17 -3.30 -9.30
CA LEU A 37 -0.60 -3.89 -8.09
C LEU A 37 0.93 -4.01 -8.15
N GLU A 38 1.48 -4.52 -9.26
CA GLU A 38 2.92 -4.73 -9.42
C GLU A 38 3.72 -3.43 -9.27
N LYS A 39 3.21 -2.30 -9.80
CA LYS A 39 3.86 -0.99 -9.65
C LYS A 39 3.80 -0.50 -8.21
N LEU A 40 2.69 -0.75 -7.53
CA LEU A 40 2.53 -0.39 -6.13
C LEU A 40 3.43 -1.24 -5.23
N VAL A 41 3.55 -2.54 -5.50
CA VAL A 41 4.43 -3.47 -4.77
C VAL A 41 5.89 -3.09 -4.98
N GLN A 42 6.31 -2.75 -6.20
CA GLN A 42 7.69 -2.27 -6.45
C GLN A 42 8.01 -0.97 -5.70
N ARG A 43 7.04 -0.04 -5.61
CA ARG A 43 7.21 1.19 -4.81
C ARG A 43 7.28 0.87 -3.32
N ALA A 44 6.41 -0.03 -2.86
CA ALA A 44 6.35 -0.48 -1.48
C ALA A 44 7.61 -1.23 -1.03
N ALA A 45 8.22 -2.03 -1.92
CA ALA A 45 9.44 -2.78 -1.66
C ALA A 45 10.64 -1.91 -1.28
N LYS A 46 10.60 -0.61 -1.62
CA LYS A 46 11.64 0.36 -1.22
C LYS A 46 11.50 0.83 0.24
N TYR A 47 10.34 0.56 0.84
CA TYR A 47 9.98 0.86 2.22
C TYR A 47 9.77 -0.44 3.00
N GLN A 48 10.59 -1.48 2.78
CA GLN A 48 10.60 -2.71 3.58
C GLN A 48 11.92 -2.81 4.35
#